data_AF-A0A8T4MZV7-F1
#
_entry.id   AF-A0A8T4MZV7-F1
#
_cell.length_a   1.000
_cell.length_b   1.000
_cell.length_c   1.000
_cell.angle_alpha   90.00
_cell.angle_beta   90.00
_cell.angle_gamma   90.00
#
_symmetry.space_group_name_H-M   'P 1'
#
loop_
_entity.id
_entity.type
_entity.pdbx_description
1 polymer ?
#
loop_
_entity_poly.entity_id
_entity_poly.type
_entity_poly.pdbx_seq_one_letter_code
_entity_poly.pdbx_strand_id
1 'polypeptide(L)' 'MIIDTTRMSSRGQVVIPLDMRKGINEGDKLIVIMKDDEIILKKSLPEDALLSEKSFSKTWLNKKEDEAWKDL' A
#
# COMPACT_ATOMS: atom_id res chain seq x y z
N MET A 1 19.64 1.68 12.15
CA MET A 1 18.82 0.61 11.54
C MET A 1 18.32 -0.26 12.68
N ILE A 2 17.01 -0.40 12.88
CA ILE A 2 16.43 -1.27 13.90
C ILE A 2 15.78 -2.44 13.14
N ILE A 3 16.05 -3.67 13.55
CA ILE A 3 15.50 -4.89 12.96
C ILE A 3 14.93 -5.70 14.12
N ASP A 4 13.70 -6.19 13.96
CA ASP A 4 13.03 -7.03 14.95
C ASP A 4 12.08 -8.00 14.23
N THR A 5 11.70 -9.06 14.93
CA THR A 5 10.72 -10.03 14.44
C THR A 5 9.38 -9.76 15.09
N THR A 6 8.30 -10.01 14.35
CA THR A 6 6.95 -9.91 14.89
C THR A 6 6.13 -11.12 14.46
N ARG A 7 4.94 -11.22 15.03
CA ARG A 7 3.99 -12.30 14.73
C ARG A 7 2.64 -11.73 14.34
N MET A 8 1.88 -12.56 13.63
CA MET A 8 0.47 -12.32 13.40
C MET A 8 -0.31 -12.59 14.69
N SER A 9 -1.21 -11.69 15.05
CA SER A 9 -2.16 -11.89 16.15
C SER A 9 -3.19 -12.96 15.78
N SER A 10 -3.91 -13.48 16.77
CA SER A 10 -5.02 -14.42 16.54
C SER A 10 -6.16 -13.85 15.67
N ARG A 11 -6.20 -12.53 15.48
CA ARG A 11 -7.17 -11.84 14.63
C ARG A 11 -6.63 -11.53 13.23
N GLY A 12 -5.48 -12.09 12.85
CA GLY A 12 -4.87 -11.87 11.54
C GLY A 12 -4.15 -10.51 11.40
N GLN A 13 -3.82 -9.83 12.50
CA GLN A 13 -3.14 -8.53 12.45
C GLN A 13 -1.63 -8.68 12.64
N VAL A 14 -0.82 -8.05 11.80
CA VAL A 14 0.63 -7.96 12.00
C VAL A 14 0.93 -6.86 13.03
N VAL A 15 1.67 -7.21 14.09
CA VAL A 15 1.99 -6.25 15.15
C VAL A 15 3.26 -5.47 14.81
N ILE A 16 3.23 -4.14 14.88
CA ILE A 16 4.44 -3.33 14.82
C ILE A 16 5.04 -3.24 16.23
N PRO A 17 6.31 -3.61 16.47
CA PRO A 17 6.97 -3.50 17.77
C PRO A 17 6.95 -2.07 18.32
N LEU A 18 6.86 -1.93 19.64
CA LEU A 18 6.64 -0.63 20.31
C LEU A 18 7.67 0.43 19.89
N ASP A 19 8.95 0.07 19.89
CA ASP A 19 10.06 0.97 19.57
C ASP A 19 10.06 1.40 18.09
N MET A 20 9.41 0.63 17.22
CA MET A 20 9.25 0.91 15.79
C MET A 20 7.98 1.70 15.48
N ARG A 21 7.06 1.91 16.44
CA ARG A 21 5.81 2.67 16.24
C ARG A 21 6.03 4.18 16.20
N LYS A 22 7.24 4.70 16.41
CA LYS A 22 7.48 6.14 16.46
C LYS A 22 6.98 6.81 15.17
N GLY A 23 5.95 7.65 15.31
CA GLY A 23 5.32 8.33 14.19
C GLY A 23 4.25 7.52 13.46
N ILE A 24 3.78 6.39 13.98
CA ILE A 24 2.59 5.66 13.51
C ILE A 24 1.57 5.70 14.64
N ASN A 25 0.42 6.31 14.37
CA ASN A 25 -0.67 6.44 15.33
C ASN A 25 -1.81 5.46 15.02
N GLU A 26 -2.66 5.23 16.01
CA GLU A 26 -3.88 4.47 15.79
C GLU A 26 -4.78 5.19 14.77
N GLY A 27 -5.30 4.44 13.80
CA GLY A 27 -6.11 4.97 12.70
C GLY A 27 -5.32 5.49 11.50
N ASP A 28 -3.98 5.58 11.59
CA ASP A 28 -3.16 5.94 10.44
C ASP A 28 -3.35 4.92 9.30
N LYS A 29 -3.61 5.43 8.09
CA LYS A 29 -3.64 4.59 6.89
C LYS A 29 -2.21 4.30 6.46
N LEU A 30 -1.90 3.02 6.28
CA LEU A 30 -0.64 2.57 5.71
C LEU A 30 -0.90 1.96 4.34
N ILE A 31 0.05 2.17 3.43
CA ILE A 31 0.06 1.49 2.14
C ILE A 31 0.73 0.14 2.34
N VAL A 32 0.06 -0.92 1.89
CA VAL A 32 0.57 -2.29 1.89
C VAL A 32 0.91 -2.68 0.46
N ILE A 33 2.14 -3.07 0.21
CA ILE A 33 2.61 -3.55 -1.10
C ILE A 33 3.09 -4.99 -0.93
N MET A 34 2.54 -5.88 -1.73
CA MET A 34 2.97 -7.28 -1.83
C MET A 34 3.91 -7.37 -3.03
N LYS A 35 5.14 -7.86 -2.82
CA LYS A 35 6.10 -8.09 -3.89
C LYS A 35 6.76 -9.44 -3.66
N ASP A 36 6.42 -10.42 -4.49
CA ASP A 36 6.89 -11.80 -4.36
C ASP A 36 6.67 -12.32 -2.93
N ASP A 37 7.74 -12.58 -2.19
CA ASP A 37 7.72 -13.07 -0.80
C ASP A 37 7.84 -11.95 0.25
N GLU A 38 7.74 -10.68 -0.15
CA GLU A 38 7.92 -9.50 0.70
C GLU A 38 6.62 -8.71 0.89
N ILE A 39 6.32 -8.33 2.15
CA ILE A 39 5.31 -7.32 2.48
C ILE A 39 6.03 -6.02 2.85
N ILE A 40 5.75 -4.95 2.11
CA ILE A 40 6.30 -3.62 2.37
C ILE A 40 5.17 -2.71 2.87
N LEU A 41 5.35 -2.17 4.08
CA LEU A 41 4.45 -1.16 4.67
C LEU A 41 5.05 0.23 4.52
N LYS A 42 4.29 1.18 3.98
CA LYS A 42 4.72 2.58 3.83
C LYS A 42 3.69 3.53 4.43
N LYS A 43 4.16 4.61 5.05
CA LYS A 43 3.30 5.71 5.56
C LYS A 43 2.72 6.58 4.45
N SER A 44 3.46 6.74 3.35
CA SER A 44 3.05 7.51 2.19
C SER A 44 3.72 6.96 0.94
N LEU A 45 3.10 7.19 -0.21
CA LEU A 45 3.76 6.97 -1.49
C LEU A 45 4.73 8.13 -1.75
N PRO A 46 5.86 7.87 -2.44
CA PRO A 46 6.65 8.94 -3.05
C PRO A 46 5.75 9.80 -3.93
N GLU A 47 5.98 11.11 -3.94
CA GLU A 47 5.19 12.06 -4.72
C GLU A 47 5.14 11.68 -6.22
N ASP A 48 6.25 11.17 -6.74
CA ASP A 48 6.37 10.69 -8.13
C ASP A 48 5.45 9.51 -8.44
N ALA A 49 5.24 8.61 -7.48
CA ALA A 49 4.33 7.47 -7.64
C ALA A 49 2.87 7.96 -7.73
N LEU A 50 2.49 8.94 -6.91
CA LEU A 50 1.17 9.58 -6.94
C LEU A 50 0.94 10.34 -8.25
N LEU A 51 1.98 10.99 -8.79
CA LEU A 51 1.93 11.70 -10.07
C LEU A 51 1.74 10.73 -11.23
N SER A 52 2.36 9.54 -11.18
CA SER A 52 2.16 8.50 -12.19
C SER A 52 0.71 8.01 -12.20
N GLU A 53 0.14 7.67 -11.04
CA GLU A 53 -1.25 7.20 -10.93
C GLU A 53 -2.25 8.26 -11.41
N LYS A 54 -2.06 9.54 -11.04
CA LYS A 54 -2.89 10.65 -11.53
C LYS A 54 -2.75 10.91 -13.03
N SER A 55 -1.56 10.68 -13.59
CA SER A 55 -1.31 10.86 -15.03
C SER A 55 -1.94 9.73 -15.83
N PHE A 56 -1.80 8.49 -15.35
CA PHE A 56 -2.31 7.30 -16.03
C PHE A 56 -3.81 7.09 -15.85
N SER A 57 -4.40 7.46 -14.70
CA SER A 57 -5.85 7.33 -14.48
C SER A 57 -6.70 8.01 -15.54
N LYS A 58 -6.22 9.11 -16.14
CA LYS A 58 -6.89 9.76 -17.28
C LYS A 58 -6.85 8.93 -18.56
N THR A 59 -5.85 8.08 -18.71
CA THR A 59 -5.68 7.19 -19.87
C THR A 59 -6.51 5.92 -19.74
N TRP A 60 -6.69 5.39 -18.52
CA TRP A 60 -7.48 4.17 -18.27
C TRP A 60 -8.97 4.43 -18.03
N LEU A 61 -9.36 5.54 -17.39
CA LEU A 61 -10.76 5.90 -17.12
C LEU A 61 -11.36 6.69 -18.28
N ASN A 62 -11.46 6.05 -19.44
CA ASN A 62 -12.10 6.64 -20.60
C ASN A 62 -13.10 5.67 -21.23
N LYS A 63 -14.12 6.21 -21.92
CA LYS A 63 -15.21 5.40 -22.49
C LYS A 63 -14.74 4.30 -23.44
N LYS A 64 -13.62 4.51 -24.14
CA LYS A 64 -13.06 3.56 -25.09
C LYS A 64 -12.43 2.35 -24.39
N GLU A 65 -11.77 2.57 -23.26
CA GLU A 65 -11.27 1.50 -22.40
C GLU A 65 -12.45 0.78 -21.71
N ASP A 66 -13.41 1.50 -21.14
CA ASP A 66 -14.61 0.89 -20.53
C ASP A 66 -15.36 -0.02 -21.51
N GLU A 67 -15.46 0.37 -22.78
CA GLU A 67 -16.05 -0.46 -23.84
C GLU A 67 -15.18 -1.68 -24.20
N ALA A 68 -13.85 -1.55 -24.18
CA ALA A 68 -12.92 -2.65 -24.51
C ALA A 68 -12.87 -3.74 -23.43
N TRP A 69 -13.10 -3.39 -22.17
CA TRP A 69 -13.05 -4.32 -21.02
C TRP A 69 -14.43 -4.85 -20.61
N LYS A 70 -15.51 -4.41 -21.26
CA LYS A 70 -16.90 -4.74 -20.86
C LYS A 70 -17.25 -6.23 -20.97
N ASP A 71 -16.56 -6.95 -21.85
CA ASP A 71 -16.85 -8.35 -22.22
C ASP A 71 -15.74 -9.33 -21.79
N LEU A 72 -14.79 -8.89 -20.95
CA LEU A 72 -13.73 -9.69 -20.31
C LEU A 72 -14.12 -10.05 -18.87
#